data_AF-A0A251RYF1-F1
#
_entry.id   AF-A0A251RYF1-F1
#
_cell.length_a   1.000
_cell.length_b   1.000
_cell.length_c   1.000
_cell.angle_alpha   90.00
_cell.angle_beta   90.00
_cell.angle_gamma   90.00
#
_symmetry.space_group_name_H-M   'P 1'
#
loop_
_entity.id
_entity.type
_entity.pdbx_description
1 polymer ?
#
loop_
_entity_poly.entity_id
_entity_poly.type
_entity_poly.pdbx_seq_one_letter_code
_entity_poly.pdbx_strand_id
1 'polypeptide(L)'
;MNGSLPDHHNWPQPVLSYSEAVRELHATIESEWDSVKQSACQTAAGRALWNHVVNDPLAELFAGETYLKNLYDKIKKDRLNNAPEVSGVILAVRTLWFDSKLELAVESFGGGGAQVVLLGAGMDTRAYRLECLKESDVYEIDFPEVMQMKHTLLQAAIGLINEPTMIAKSLRRIAVDIRDDDWFKKLMESGFIPEKNTPWEC
;
A
#
# COMPACT_ATOMS: atom_id res chain seq x y z
N MET A 1 0.66 -23.36 -5.92
CA MET A 1 1.61 -23.64 -4.82
C MET A 1 0.78 -23.86 -3.56
N ASN A 2 1.02 -24.95 -2.82
CA ASN A 2 0.23 -25.32 -1.65
C ASN A 2 0.39 -24.26 -0.54
N GLY A 3 -0.61 -23.39 -0.40
CA GLY A 3 -0.67 -22.34 0.62
C GLY A 3 -1.05 -22.88 1.98
N SER A 4 -0.16 -23.67 2.59
CA SER A 4 -0.30 -24.04 4.00
C SER A 4 0.01 -22.80 4.85
N LEU A 5 -0.91 -22.42 5.73
CA LEU A 5 -0.67 -21.36 6.72
C LEU A 5 0.59 -21.71 7.54
N PRO A 6 1.44 -20.72 7.89
CA PRO A 6 2.58 -20.97 8.76
C PRO A 6 2.16 -21.67 10.06
N ASP A 7 2.94 -22.65 10.51
CA ASP A 7 2.69 -23.40 11.74
C ASP A 7 2.55 -22.47 12.97
N HIS A 8 1.88 -22.93 14.03
CA HIS A 8 1.56 -22.17 15.25
C HIS A 8 2.77 -21.44 15.86
N HIS A 9 3.96 -21.96 15.63
CA HIS A 9 5.20 -21.49 16.24
C HIS A 9 6.07 -20.58 15.37
N ASN A 10 5.75 -20.37 14.08
CA ASN A 10 6.72 -19.80 13.13
C ASN A 10 6.17 -18.67 12.25
N TRP A 11 5.29 -17.81 12.78
CA TRP A 11 4.94 -16.57 12.07
C TRP A 11 6.18 -15.67 12.00
N PRO A 12 6.59 -15.20 10.81
CA PRO A 12 7.79 -14.41 10.65
C PRO A 12 7.70 -13.18 11.55
N GLN A 13 8.71 -13.00 12.40
CA GLN A 13 8.88 -11.75 13.11
C GLN A 13 9.28 -10.67 12.09
N PRO A 14 8.72 -9.46 12.18
CA PRO A 14 9.16 -8.37 11.32
C PRO A 14 10.66 -8.12 11.57
N VAL A 15 11.43 -8.04 10.49
CA VAL A 15 12.89 -7.79 10.58
C VAL A 15 13.11 -6.29 10.57
N LEU A 16 12.99 -5.71 11.77
CA LEU A 16 12.95 -4.26 11.98
C LEU A 16 14.37 -3.66 12.00
N SER A 17 15.00 -3.54 10.84
CA SER A 17 16.28 -2.82 10.71
C SER A 17 16.13 -1.59 9.83
N TYR A 18 15.39 -0.60 10.33
CA TYR A 18 15.27 0.70 9.66
C TYR A 18 16.40 1.65 10.07
N SER A 19 16.73 2.59 9.18
CA SER A 19 17.58 3.73 9.53
C SER A 19 16.90 4.60 10.59
N GLU A 20 17.69 5.41 11.28
CA GLU A 20 17.18 6.41 12.23
C GLU A 20 16.19 7.38 11.55
N ALA A 21 16.50 7.81 10.33
CA ALA A 21 15.62 8.66 9.53
C ALA A 21 14.22 8.03 9.32
N VAL A 22 14.14 6.74 8.97
CA VAL A 22 12.85 6.06 8.80
C VAL A 22 12.08 5.95 10.12
N ARG A 23 12.77 5.74 11.25
CA ARG A 23 12.14 5.72 12.57
C ARG A 23 11.57 7.08 12.96
N GLU A 24 12.29 8.17 12.71
CA GLU A 24 11.83 9.53 12.99
C GLU A 24 10.59 9.91 12.17
N LEU A 25 10.53 9.48 10.90
CA LEU A 25 9.37 9.68 10.04
C LEU A 25 8.13 8.95 10.60
N HIS A 26 8.28 7.70 11.04
CA HIS A 26 7.17 6.96 11.67
C HIS A 26 6.75 7.55 13.01
N ALA A 27 7.69 8.07 13.82
CA ALA A 27 7.35 8.82 15.04
C ALA A 27 6.54 10.08 14.73
N THR A 28 6.82 10.77 13.63
CA THR A 28 6.04 11.92 13.16
C THR A 28 4.62 11.49 12.77
N ILE A 29 4.47 10.38 12.03
CA ILE A 29 3.15 9.81 11.70
C ILE A 29 2.35 9.52 12.98
N GLU A 30 2.95 8.87 13.96
CA GLU A 30 2.26 8.49 15.19
C GLU A 30 1.80 9.68 16.03
N SER A 31 2.53 10.80 15.99
CA SER A 31 2.24 11.98 16.81
C SER A 31 1.35 13.00 16.11
N GLU A 32 1.45 13.15 14.79
CA GLU A 32 0.78 14.24 14.06
C GLU A 32 -0.45 13.78 13.26
N TRP A 33 -0.50 12.53 12.82
CA TRP A 33 -1.61 12.06 11.99
C TRP A 33 -2.84 11.69 12.82
N ASP A 34 -4.02 12.05 12.32
CA ASP A 34 -5.28 11.54 12.86
C ASP A 34 -5.47 10.04 12.54
N SER A 35 -6.51 9.44 13.13
CA SER A 35 -6.80 8.01 12.97
C SER A 35 -7.06 7.60 11.52
N VAL A 36 -7.55 8.51 10.67
CA VAL A 36 -7.82 8.21 9.26
C VAL A 36 -6.49 8.04 8.52
N LYS A 37 -5.59 9.02 8.64
CA LYS A 37 -4.26 8.95 8.01
C LYS A 37 -3.42 7.79 8.58
N GLN A 38 -3.46 7.58 9.90
CA GLN A 38 -2.76 6.46 10.55
C GLN A 38 -3.25 5.07 10.08
N SER A 39 -4.50 4.96 9.64
CA SER A 39 -5.03 3.70 9.10
C SER A 39 -4.24 3.22 7.86
N ALA A 40 -3.59 4.13 7.12
CA ALA A 40 -2.74 3.76 6.00
C ALA A 40 -1.58 2.85 6.42
N CYS A 41 -0.88 3.18 7.51
CA CYS A 41 0.20 2.36 8.08
C CYS A 41 -0.32 1.04 8.66
N GLN A 42 -1.50 1.05 9.29
CA GLN A 42 -2.14 -0.17 9.79
C GLN A 42 -2.47 -1.16 8.67
N THR A 43 -2.97 -0.66 7.54
CA THR A 43 -3.27 -1.52 6.38
C THR A 43 -2.00 -2.08 5.75
N ALA A 44 -0.93 -1.28 5.68
CA ALA A 44 0.39 -1.74 5.24
C ALA A 44 0.94 -2.83 6.17
N ALA A 45 0.77 -2.70 7.49
CA ALA A 45 1.18 -3.73 8.44
C ALA A 45 0.49 -5.07 8.18
N GLY A 46 -0.80 -5.04 7.81
CA GLY A 46 -1.54 -6.22 7.39
C GLY A 46 -0.91 -6.92 6.19
N ARG A 47 -0.58 -6.15 5.15
CA ARG A 47 0.07 -6.71 3.93
C ARG A 47 1.46 -7.25 4.23
N ALA A 48 2.24 -6.55 5.08
CA ALA A 48 3.58 -6.97 5.48
C ALA A 48 3.57 -8.29 6.25
N LEU A 49 2.68 -8.43 7.24
CA LEU A 49 2.62 -9.64 8.08
C LEU A 49 1.96 -10.82 7.37
N TRP A 50 1.10 -10.58 6.38
CA TRP A 50 0.51 -11.60 5.52
C TRP A 50 1.28 -11.81 4.21
N ASN A 51 2.59 -11.57 4.20
CA ASN A 51 3.44 -11.61 3.01
C ASN A 51 3.48 -12.96 2.25
N HIS A 52 3.20 -14.06 2.94
CA HIS A 52 3.07 -15.40 2.34
C HIS A 52 1.84 -15.55 1.42
N VAL A 53 0.90 -14.61 1.50
CA VAL A 53 -0.29 -14.51 0.63
C VAL A 53 -0.23 -13.26 -0.24
N VAL A 54 0.15 -12.11 0.35
CA VAL A 54 0.23 -10.82 -0.35
C VAL A 54 1.69 -10.44 -0.55
N ASN A 55 2.18 -10.53 -1.78
CA ASN A 55 3.55 -10.10 -2.08
C ASN A 55 3.62 -8.57 -2.24
N ASP A 56 3.82 -7.85 -1.13
CA ASP A 56 4.04 -6.40 -1.11
C ASP A 56 5.42 -6.07 -0.49
N PRO A 57 6.46 -5.83 -1.31
CA PRO A 57 7.82 -5.62 -0.82
C PRO A 57 8.02 -4.30 -0.06
N LEU A 58 7.09 -3.35 -0.20
CA LEU A 58 7.17 -2.03 0.42
C LEU A 58 6.25 -1.90 1.65
N ALA A 59 5.39 -2.89 1.89
CA ALA A 59 4.45 -2.88 3.01
C ALA A 59 5.13 -2.70 4.36
N GLU A 60 6.26 -3.36 4.59
CA GLU A 60 6.94 -3.31 5.89
C GLU A 60 7.47 -1.88 6.17
N LEU A 61 8.14 -1.28 5.17
CA LEU A 61 8.63 0.10 5.23
C LEU A 61 7.51 1.08 5.56
N PHE A 62 6.37 0.96 4.89
CA PHE A 62 5.24 1.87 5.08
C PHE A 62 4.40 1.58 6.32
N ALA A 63 4.48 0.37 6.85
CA ALA A 63 3.81 0.01 8.09
C ALA A 63 4.49 0.66 9.30
N GLY A 64 5.82 0.63 9.36
CA GLY A 64 6.55 1.10 10.54
C GLY A 64 6.48 0.13 11.72
N GLU A 65 7.48 0.23 12.60
CA GLU A 65 7.69 -0.72 13.70
C GLU A 65 6.50 -0.85 14.63
N THR A 66 5.92 0.28 15.05
CA THR A 66 4.80 0.31 15.99
C THR A 66 3.60 -0.47 15.47
N TYR A 67 3.19 -0.23 14.22
CA TYR A 67 2.02 -0.89 13.64
C TYR A 67 2.27 -2.36 13.33
N LEU A 68 3.49 -2.72 12.89
CA LEU A 68 3.92 -4.10 12.71
C LEU A 68 3.87 -4.88 14.02
N LYS A 69 4.48 -4.35 15.08
CA LYS A 69 4.50 -4.99 16.39
C LYS A 69 3.10 -5.15 16.96
N ASN A 70 2.29 -4.09 16.90
CA ASN A 70 0.91 -4.12 17.39
C ASN A 70 0.05 -5.17 16.69
N LEU A 71 0.17 -5.31 15.36
CA LEU A 71 -0.58 -6.32 14.62
C LEU A 71 -0.01 -7.73 14.84
N TYR A 72 1.32 -7.88 14.92
CA TYR A 72 1.97 -9.15 15.23
C TYR A 72 1.52 -9.69 16.60
N ASP A 73 1.49 -8.84 17.63
CA ASP A 73 1.04 -9.22 18.96
C ASP A 73 -0.44 -9.64 18.98
N LYS A 74 -1.29 -8.97 18.19
CA LYS A 74 -2.70 -9.37 17.98
C LYS A 74 -2.80 -10.74 17.29
N ILE A 75 -2.08 -10.95 16.18
CA ILE A 75 -2.03 -12.24 15.48
C ILE A 75 -1.60 -13.35 16.43
N LYS A 76 -0.53 -13.13 17.19
CA LYS A 76 -0.03 -14.08 18.18
C LYS A 76 -1.09 -14.41 19.23
N LYS A 77 -1.77 -13.40 19.77
CA LYS A 77 -2.84 -13.56 20.75
C LYS A 77 -4.03 -14.33 20.18
N ASP A 78 -4.48 -14.01 18.97
CA ASP A 78 -5.61 -14.67 18.31
C ASP A 78 -5.32 -16.16 18.12
N ARG A 79 -4.10 -16.50 17.69
CA ARG A 79 -3.69 -17.89 17.51
C ARG A 79 -3.57 -18.65 18.82
N LEU A 80 -2.97 -18.05 19.86
CA LEU A 80 -2.88 -18.67 21.19
C LEU A 80 -4.26 -18.97 21.78
N ASN A 81 -5.25 -18.14 21.47
CA ASN A 81 -6.63 -18.30 21.94
C ASN A 81 -7.51 -19.12 20.99
N ASN A 82 -6.96 -19.67 19.90
CA ASN A 82 -7.73 -20.35 18.85
C ASN A 82 -8.94 -19.52 18.36
N ALA A 83 -8.72 -18.23 18.12
CA ALA A 83 -9.75 -17.33 17.63
C ALA A 83 -10.30 -17.83 16.26
N PRO A 84 -11.60 -17.65 16.00
CA PRO A 84 -12.22 -18.08 14.73
C PRO A 84 -11.67 -17.32 13.51
N GLU A 85 -11.12 -16.13 13.72
CA GLU A 85 -10.44 -15.32 12.71
C GLU A 85 -9.14 -14.76 13.30
N VAL A 86 -8.07 -14.76 12.49
CA VAL A 86 -6.77 -14.19 12.86
C VAL A 86 -6.70 -12.74 12.36
N SER A 87 -6.23 -11.83 13.19
CA SER A 87 -6.06 -10.42 12.83
C SER A 87 -5.31 -10.24 11.51
N GLY A 88 -5.85 -9.37 10.64
CA GLY A 88 -5.25 -9.03 9.36
C GLY A 88 -5.67 -9.90 8.16
N VAL A 89 -6.37 -11.03 8.37
CA VAL A 89 -6.92 -11.85 7.26
C VAL A 89 -7.70 -11.00 6.26
N ILE A 90 -8.61 -10.15 6.75
CA ILE A 90 -9.42 -9.28 5.91
C ILE A 90 -8.58 -8.33 5.05
N LEU A 91 -7.42 -7.87 5.54
CA LEU A 91 -6.52 -6.99 4.79
C LEU A 91 -5.83 -7.77 3.66
N ALA A 92 -5.46 -9.03 3.90
CA ALA A 92 -4.89 -9.90 2.88
C ALA A 92 -5.92 -10.21 1.79
N VAL A 93 -7.12 -10.65 2.17
CA VAL A 93 -8.22 -10.95 1.24
C VAL A 93 -8.62 -9.73 0.43
N ARG A 94 -8.76 -8.57 1.08
CA ARG A 94 -9.07 -7.30 0.42
C ARG A 94 -8.02 -6.95 -0.63
N THR A 95 -6.74 -7.07 -0.28
CA THR A 95 -5.64 -6.77 -1.20
C THR A 95 -5.71 -7.67 -2.44
N LEU A 96 -5.81 -8.99 -2.26
CA LEU A 96 -5.91 -9.94 -3.36
C LEU A 96 -7.14 -9.71 -4.25
N TRP A 97 -8.26 -9.36 -3.65
CA TRP A 97 -9.49 -9.09 -4.41
C TRP A 97 -9.32 -7.87 -5.31
N PHE A 98 -8.85 -6.76 -4.77
CA PHE A 98 -8.63 -5.54 -5.55
C PHE A 98 -7.54 -5.71 -6.60
N ASP A 99 -6.46 -6.44 -6.29
CA ASP A 99 -5.41 -6.78 -7.27
C ASP A 99 -6.01 -7.54 -8.46
N SER A 100 -6.80 -8.58 -8.19
CA SER A 100 -7.46 -9.36 -9.24
C SER A 100 -8.47 -8.54 -10.04
N LYS A 101 -9.23 -7.64 -9.40
CA LYS A 101 -10.17 -6.77 -10.10
C LYS A 101 -9.48 -5.75 -10.97
N LEU A 102 -8.38 -5.17 -10.50
CA LEU A 102 -7.60 -4.21 -11.25
C LEU A 102 -6.94 -4.87 -12.47
N GLU A 103 -6.36 -6.06 -12.30
CA GLU A 103 -5.80 -6.86 -13.39
C GLU A 103 -6.86 -7.16 -14.47
N LEU A 104 -8.01 -7.71 -14.08
CA LEU A 104 -9.11 -7.99 -15.02
C LEU A 104 -9.61 -6.73 -15.74
N ALA A 105 -9.68 -5.59 -15.04
CA ALA A 105 -10.10 -4.34 -15.65
C ALA A 105 -9.08 -3.85 -16.69
N VAL A 106 -7.79 -3.85 -16.37
CA VAL A 106 -6.72 -3.43 -17.29
C VAL A 106 -6.64 -4.37 -18.51
N GLU A 107 -6.78 -5.68 -18.31
CA GLU A 107 -6.84 -6.67 -19.39
C GLU A 107 -8.03 -6.41 -20.33
N SER A 108 -9.20 -6.05 -19.79
CA SER A 108 -10.40 -5.76 -20.59
C SER A 108 -10.23 -4.58 -21.54
N PHE A 109 -9.24 -3.71 -21.30
CA PHE A 109 -8.89 -2.58 -22.17
C PHE A 109 -7.80 -2.90 -23.20
N GLY A 110 -7.42 -4.18 -23.33
CA GLY A 110 -6.38 -4.62 -24.27
C GLY A 110 -4.98 -4.71 -23.64
N GLY A 111 -4.89 -4.69 -22.31
CA GLY A 111 -3.64 -4.96 -21.57
C GLY A 111 -2.60 -3.84 -21.57
N GLY A 112 -2.91 -2.67 -22.15
CA GLY A 112 -1.99 -1.53 -22.12
C GLY A 112 -2.64 -0.18 -22.42
N GLY A 113 -2.04 0.89 -21.91
CA GLY A 113 -2.49 2.27 -22.15
C GLY A 113 -3.68 2.75 -21.31
N ALA A 114 -4.15 1.94 -20.35
CA ALA A 114 -5.15 2.35 -19.37
C ALA A 114 -4.58 3.39 -18.40
N GLN A 115 -5.46 4.18 -17.80
CA GLN A 115 -5.11 5.07 -16.69
C GLN A 115 -5.68 4.50 -15.39
N VAL A 116 -4.89 4.26 -14.36
CA VAL A 116 -5.41 3.75 -13.09
C VAL A 116 -5.47 4.88 -12.08
N VAL A 117 -6.61 5.06 -11.41
CA VAL A 117 -6.74 6.03 -10.31
C VAL A 117 -6.96 5.30 -8.99
N LEU A 118 -6.08 5.57 -8.02
CA LEU A 118 -6.15 5.10 -6.65
C LEU A 118 -6.55 6.28 -5.76
N LEU A 119 -7.82 6.31 -5.33
CA LEU A 119 -8.38 7.34 -4.44
C LEU A 119 -8.18 6.94 -2.98
N GLY A 120 -7.68 7.84 -2.14
CA GLY A 120 -7.26 7.49 -0.78
C GLY A 120 -6.10 6.49 -0.81
N ALA A 121 -5.14 6.71 -1.71
CA ALA A 121 -4.11 5.73 -2.04
C ALA A 121 -3.26 5.30 -0.83
N GLY A 122 -3.14 6.13 0.21
CA GLY A 122 -2.44 5.83 1.44
C GLY A 122 -1.04 5.26 1.18
N MET A 123 -0.79 4.12 1.82
CA MET A 123 0.43 3.34 1.66
C MET A 123 0.31 2.24 0.60
N ASP A 124 -0.54 2.38 -0.42
CA ASP A 124 -0.65 1.44 -1.54
C ASP A 124 0.67 1.37 -2.33
N THR A 125 0.99 0.21 -2.87
CA THR A 125 2.25 -0.10 -3.57
C THR A 125 2.01 -0.78 -4.91
N ARG A 126 0.76 -0.84 -5.40
CA ARG A 126 0.41 -1.54 -6.66
C ARG A 126 1.25 -1.12 -7.86
N ALA A 127 1.52 0.17 -8.01
CA ALA A 127 2.40 0.69 -9.06
C ALA A 127 3.82 0.12 -9.03
N TYR A 128 4.26 -0.42 -7.89
CA TYR A 128 5.58 -1.02 -7.69
C TYR A 128 5.57 -2.55 -7.76
N ARG A 129 4.40 -3.22 -7.78
CA ARG A 129 4.32 -4.69 -7.62
C ARG A 129 3.40 -5.42 -8.59
N LEU A 130 2.51 -4.72 -9.32
CA LEU A 130 1.58 -5.36 -10.26
C LEU A 130 2.07 -5.26 -11.70
N GLU A 131 2.39 -6.40 -12.32
CA GLU A 131 2.88 -6.47 -13.71
C GLU A 131 1.84 -5.99 -14.73
N CYS A 132 0.54 -6.17 -14.47
CA CYS A 132 -0.52 -5.68 -15.35
C CYS A 132 -0.49 -4.15 -15.54
N LEU A 133 0.18 -3.41 -14.64
CA LEU A 133 0.29 -1.95 -14.71
C LEU A 133 1.45 -1.46 -15.57
N LYS A 134 2.29 -2.36 -16.11
CA LYS A 134 3.51 -2.00 -16.84
C LYS A 134 3.32 -0.99 -17.97
N GLU A 135 2.19 -1.05 -18.65
CA GLU A 135 1.84 -0.15 -19.76
C GLU A 135 0.79 0.90 -19.36
N SER A 136 0.48 1.02 -18.07
CA SER A 136 -0.58 1.88 -17.52
C SER A 136 -0.01 3.09 -16.77
N ASP A 137 -0.65 4.24 -16.93
CA ASP A 137 -0.36 5.45 -16.16
C ASP A 137 -1.14 5.41 -14.84
N VAL A 138 -0.46 5.45 -13.69
CA VAL A 138 -1.07 5.37 -12.36
C VAL A 138 -1.11 6.73 -11.68
N TYR A 139 -2.26 7.07 -11.10
CA TYR A 139 -2.52 8.31 -10.37
C TYR A 139 -2.91 7.95 -8.94
N GLU A 140 -2.08 8.33 -7.97
CA GLU A 140 -2.39 8.23 -6.55
C GLU A 140 -2.92 9.57 -6.05
N ILE A 141 -4.09 9.56 -5.41
CA ILE A 141 -4.72 10.76 -4.85
C ILE A 141 -4.96 10.54 -3.36
N ASP A 142 -4.42 11.42 -2.53
CA ASP A 142 -4.64 11.39 -1.08
C ASP A 142 -4.24 12.74 -0.47
N PHE A 143 -4.49 12.90 0.83
CA PHE A 143 -4.09 14.04 1.63
C PHE A 143 -2.63 14.42 1.37
N PRO A 144 -2.32 15.73 1.29
CA PRO A 144 -0.97 16.20 1.03
C PRO A 144 0.10 15.61 1.96
N GLU A 145 -0.22 15.48 3.25
CA GLU A 145 0.70 14.96 4.26
C GLU A 145 0.99 13.46 4.04
N VAL A 146 0.00 12.69 3.60
CA VAL A 146 0.15 11.26 3.30
C VAL A 146 1.03 11.06 2.07
N MET A 147 0.76 11.82 1.00
CA MET A 147 1.55 11.77 -0.23
C MET A 147 2.99 12.21 -0.02
N GLN A 148 3.21 13.28 0.76
CA GLN A 148 4.54 13.75 1.10
C GLN A 148 5.29 12.72 1.95
N MET A 149 4.66 12.17 2.98
CA MET A 149 5.29 11.19 3.87
C MET A 149 5.66 9.90 3.13
N LYS A 150 4.77 9.38 2.27
CA LYS A 150 5.05 8.21 1.42
C LYS A 150 6.28 8.43 0.54
N HIS A 151 6.39 9.61 -0.08
CA HIS A 151 7.57 9.96 -0.86
C HIS A 151 8.83 10.03 0.00
N THR A 152 8.77 10.72 1.15
CA THR A 152 9.92 10.85 2.06
C THR A 152 10.39 9.51 2.62
N LEU A 153 9.47 8.59 2.96
CA LEU A 153 9.81 7.23 3.40
C LEU A 153 10.53 6.44 2.30
N LEU A 154 10.07 6.52 1.05
CA LEU A 154 10.75 5.88 -0.08
C LEU A 154 12.16 6.43 -0.27
N GLN A 155 12.34 7.75 -0.17
CA GLN A 155 13.66 8.38 -0.29
C GLN A 155 14.60 7.97 0.85
N ALA A 156 14.10 7.95 2.10
CA ALA A 156 14.87 7.55 3.27
C ALA A 156 15.27 6.06 3.26
N ALA A 157 14.57 5.24 2.46
CA ALA A 157 14.85 3.82 2.31
C ALA A 157 15.80 3.47 1.15
N ILE A 158 16.21 4.45 0.33
CA ILE A 158 17.16 4.24 -0.77
C ILE A 158 18.46 3.63 -0.19
N GLY A 159 18.89 2.51 -0.76
CA GLY A 159 20.09 1.78 -0.32
C GLY A 159 19.89 0.82 0.86
N LEU A 160 18.71 0.82 1.52
CA LEU A 160 18.33 -0.18 2.53
C LEU A 160 17.53 -1.33 1.92
N ILE A 161 16.63 -1.00 1.01
CA ILE A 161 15.92 -1.94 0.16
C ILE A 161 16.57 -1.90 -1.24
N ASN A 162 16.58 -3.03 -1.95
CA ASN A 162 16.84 -2.99 -3.39
C ASN A 162 15.88 -1.95 -3.97
N GLU A 163 16.40 -0.92 -4.65
CA GLU A 163 15.57 0.20 -5.11
C GLU A 163 14.32 -0.35 -5.80
N PRO A 164 13.11 -0.02 -5.30
CA PRO A 164 11.89 -0.59 -5.85
C PRO A 164 11.73 -0.06 -7.27
N THR A 165 12.05 -0.90 -8.26
CA THR A 165 11.80 -0.59 -9.66
C THR A 165 10.30 -0.46 -9.83
N MET A 166 9.84 0.76 -10.11
CA MET A 166 8.45 1.01 -10.46
C MET A 166 8.10 0.15 -11.67
N ILE A 167 7.05 -0.67 -11.51
CA ILE A 167 6.59 -1.56 -12.58
C ILE A 167 5.69 -0.78 -13.53
N ALA A 168 4.81 0.06 -12.98
CA ALA A 168 3.91 0.89 -13.78
C ALA A 168 4.65 1.80 -14.76
N LYS A 169 4.02 2.11 -15.90
CA LYS A 169 4.60 3.01 -16.91
C LYS A 169 4.92 4.38 -16.34
N SER A 170 4.00 4.92 -15.55
CA SER A 170 4.20 6.16 -14.80
C SER A 170 3.41 6.15 -13.50
N LEU A 171 3.89 6.91 -12.52
CA LEU A 171 3.21 7.13 -11.26
C LEU A 171 3.19 8.63 -10.97
N ARG A 172 1.99 9.19 -10.83
CA ARG A 172 1.77 10.59 -10.45
C ARG A 172 1.06 10.61 -9.10
N ARG A 173 1.60 11.37 -8.15
CA ARG A 173 1.00 11.59 -6.83
C ARG A 173 0.35 12.97 -6.80
N ILE A 174 -0.93 13.01 -6.52
CA ILE A 174 -1.75 14.21 -6.47
C ILE A 174 -2.08 14.43 -5.00
N ALA A 175 -1.32 15.34 -4.39
CA ALA A 175 -1.47 15.75 -3.00
C ALA A 175 -2.69 16.69 -2.86
N VAL A 176 -3.87 16.14 -2.61
CA VAL A 176 -5.12 16.89 -2.42
C VAL A 176 -6.12 16.10 -1.59
N ASP A 177 -6.89 16.79 -0.76
CA ASP A 177 -8.05 16.21 -0.11
C ASP A 177 -9.18 16.03 -1.13
N ILE A 178 -9.69 14.81 -1.29
CA ILE A 178 -10.78 14.51 -2.24
C ILE A 178 -12.10 15.20 -1.89
N ARG A 179 -12.19 15.82 -0.70
CA ARG A 179 -13.33 16.64 -0.28
C ARG A 179 -13.25 18.08 -0.79
N ASP A 180 -12.09 18.51 -1.28
CA ASP A 180 -11.89 19.84 -1.85
C ASP A 180 -12.53 19.95 -3.24
N ASP A 181 -13.20 21.05 -3.55
CA ASP A 181 -13.89 21.21 -4.85
C ASP A 181 -12.96 21.13 -6.07
N ASP A 182 -11.65 21.31 -5.90
CA ASP A 182 -10.66 21.38 -6.99
C ASP A 182 -9.86 20.08 -7.23
N TRP A 183 -10.12 19.00 -6.50
CA TRP A 183 -9.31 17.78 -6.58
C TRP A 183 -9.29 17.18 -7.99
N PHE A 184 -10.44 17.14 -8.67
CA PHE A 184 -10.55 16.58 -10.02
C PHE A 184 -9.83 17.46 -11.05
N LYS A 185 -9.83 18.79 -10.83
CA LYS A 185 -9.05 19.72 -11.66
C LYS A 185 -7.55 19.46 -11.53
N LYS A 186 -7.05 19.27 -10.31
CA LYS A 186 -5.64 18.91 -10.06
C LYS A 186 -5.27 17.56 -10.71
N LEU A 187 -6.20 16.59 -10.70
CA LEU A 187 -6.02 15.34 -11.42
C LEU A 187 -5.86 15.58 -12.94
N MET A 188 -6.75 16.36 -13.56
CA MET A 188 -6.63 16.71 -14.99
C MET A 188 -5.32 17.44 -15.31
N GLU A 189 -4.93 18.41 -14.48
CA GLU A 189 -3.67 19.17 -14.64
C GLU A 189 -2.43 18.27 -14.53
N SER A 190 -2.52 17.14 -13.82
CA SER A 190 -1.45 16.13 -13.77
C SER A 190 -1.32 15.31 -15.08
N GLY A 191 -2.16 15.58 -16.10
CA GLY A 191 -2.14 14.89 -17.39
C GLY A 191 -3.09 13.70 -17.47
N PHE A 192 -4.09 13.63 -16.57
CA PHE A 192 -5.18 12.67 -16.67
C PHE A 192 -6.11 13.02 -17.84
N ILE A 193 -6.51 12.02 -18.65
CA ILE A 193 -7.39 12.21 -19.82
C ILE A 193 -8.73 11.49 -19.56
N PRO A 194 -9.83 12.22 -19.28
CA PRO A 194 -11.13 11.63 -18.93
C PRO A 194 -11.70 10.66 -19.96
N GLU A 195 -11.34 10.81 -21.23
CA GLU A 195 -11.84 9.97 -22.32
C GLU A 195 -11.13 8.60 -22.42
N LYS A 196 -10.04 8.39 -21.67
CA LYS A 196 -9.35 7.09 -21.64
C LYS A 196 -10.00 6.14 -20.65
N ASN A 197 -9.97 4.85 -20.99
CA ASN A 197 -10.40 3.79 -20.10
C ASN A 197 -9.63 3.85 -18.78
N THR A 198 -10.38 4.02 -17.69
CA THR A 198 -9.82 4.30 -16.37
C THR A 198 -10.48 3.43 -15.31
N PRO A 199 -9.84 2.37 -14.80
CA PRO A 199 -10.30 1.72 -13.57
C PRO A 199 -9.99 2.62 -12.36
N TRP A 200 -10.97 2.72 -11.48
CA TRP A 200 -10.88 3.49 -10.22
C TRP A 200 -10.94 2.52 -9.04
N GLU A 201 -10.04 2.70 -8.07
CA GLU A 201 -10.03 2.00 -6.79
C GLU A 201 -10.17 3.02 -5.65
N CYS A 202 -10.94 2.68 -4.61
CA CYS A 202 -11.14 3.44 -3.38
C CYS A 202 -11.26 2.51 -2.16
#